data_AF-A0A429F4E7-F1
#
_entry.id   AF-A0A429F4E7-F1
#
_cell.length_a   1.000
_cell.length_b   1.000
_cell.length_c   1.000
_cell.angle_alpha   90.00
_cell.angle_beta   90.00
_cell.angle_gamma   90.00
#
_symmetry.space_group_name_H-M   'P 1'
#
loop_
_entity.id
_entity.type
_entity.pdbx_description
1 polymer ?
#
loop_
_entity_poly.entity_id
_entity_poly.type
_entity_poly.pdbx_seq_one_letter_code
_entity_poly.pdbx_strand_id
1 'polypeptide(L)'
;MKRLTTTHESLALGVPPSAPGAVFALTLAGGVSVDPGEGGEITFGRNRPQVDVCVGENDLQVSRRHGLLNFTDGQWWVSNTGQLPIRLPNSRWLSRGEEPIPLSDGYTPLFVRGSGRREHLLELYVAGPEGGQPVTRHDDLTVPPRRWRLSAEERLVLVVFGQRYLLHDLNPQPLSRQQTAEVLTELRPGETWTARRVEHVVIDVRARLSAGGVFGLRREEVGEPVGNALNDNLLRELVLSTTLVPPDLALLEALD
;
A
#
# COMPACT_ATOMS: atom_id res chain seq x y z
N MET A 1 29.54 2.99 -5.90
CA MET A 1 28.80 2.81 -4.64
C MET A 1 29.51 3.54 -3.51
N LYS A 2 28.81 4.40 -2.78
CA LYS A 2 29.29 5.15 -1.61
C LYS A 2 28.70 4.54 -0.34
N ARG A 3 29.47 4.48 0.75
CA ARG A 3 28.99 3.97 2.05
C ARG A 3 28.25 5.05 2.84
N LEU A 4 27.16 4.68 3.49
CA LEU A 4 26.47 5.46 4.51
C LEU A 4 26.83 4.89 5.88
N THR A 5 27.24 5.75 6.80
CA THR A 5 27.67 5.37 8.15
C THR A 5 26.48 4.90 9.00
N THR A 6 26.76 4.17 10.09
CA THR A 6 25.74 3.82 11.10
C THR A 6 25.16 5.03 11.82
N THR A 7 25.86 6.16 11.80
CA THR A 7 25.39 7.47 12.32
C THR A 7 24.61 8.27 11.29
N HIS A 8 24.38 7.73 10.09
CA HIS A 8 23.56 8.41 9.10
C HIS A 8 22.13 8.48 9.63
N GLU A 9 21.54 9.67 9.59
CA GLU A 9 20.14 9.87 9.97
C GLU A 9 19.22 9.09 9.02
N SER A 10 17.98 8.84 9.45
CA SER A 10 16.98 8.18 8.60
C SER A 10 16.86 8.87 7.25
N LEU A 11 16.67 8.09 6.17
CA LEU A 11 16.45 8.64 4.83
C LEU A 11 15.15 9.46 4.75
N ALA A 12 14.23 9.27 5.71
CA ALA A 12 13.04 10.10 5.86
C ALA A 12 13.37 11.58 6.15
N LEU A 13 14.55 11.86 6.74
CA LEU A 13 15.00 13.23 7.04
C LEU A 13 15.69 13.91 5.86
N GLY A 14 15.90 13.18 4.76
CA GLY A 14 16.52 13.71 3.56
C GLY A 14 17.65 12.87 3.03
N VAL A 15 17.93 13.07 1.74
CA VAL A 15 19.12 12.54 1.08
C VAL A 15 19.92 13.71 0.50
N PRO A 16 21.26 13.59 0.41
CA PRO A 16 22.06 14.56 -0.32
C PRO A 16 21.62 14.68 -1.79
N PRO A 17 21.77 15.86 -2.43
CA PRO A 17 21.57 16.00 -3.86
C PRO A 17 22.39 14.97 -4.65
N SER A 18 21.74 14.30 -5.60
CA SER A 18 22.27 13.16 -6.36
C SER A 18 21.74 13.15 -7.79
N ALA A 19 22.30 12.29 -8.64
CA ALA A 19 21.77 12.08 -9.99
C ALA A 19 20.32 11.55 -9.92
N PRO A 20 19.43 11.96 -10.85
CA PRO A 20 18.10 11.35 -10.98
C PRO A 20 18.18 9.84 -11.16
N GLY A 21 17.41 9.08 -10.39
CA GLY A 21 17.47 7.62 -10.35
C GLY A 21 18.57 7.05 -9.45
N ALA A 22 19.35 7.87 -8.73
CA ALA A 22 20.26 7.36 -7.72
C ALA A 22 19.47 6.72 -6.57
N VAL A 23 19.95 5.59 -6.05
CA VAL A 23 19.32 4.90 -4.93
C VAL A 23 20.16 5.02 -3.66
N PHE A 24 19.48 5.21 -2.55
CA PHE A 24 20.02 5.12 -1.20
C PHE A 24 19.35 3.94 -0.51
N ALA A 25 20.14 3.13 0.19
CA ALA A 25 19.66 1.98 0.94
C ALA A 25 20.30 2.00 2.34
N LEU A 26 19.50 2.11 3.38
CA LEU A 26 19.96 2.33 4.75
C LEU A 26 19.29 1.36 5.74
N THR A 27 20.07 0.94 6.73
CA THR A 27 19.61 0.14 7.87
C THR A 27 20.28 0.66 9.15
N LEU A 28 19.91 0.08 10.29
CA LEU A 28 20.62 0.30 11.56
C LEU A 28 22.12 -0.06 11.51
N ALA A 29 22.55 -0.93 10.58
CA ALA A 29 23.94 -1.30 10.39
C ALA A 29 24.70 -0.38 9.41
N GLY A 30 24.10 0.74 9.01
CA GLY A 30 24.58 1.59 7.93
C GLY A 30 24.01 1.19 6.57
N GLY A 31 24.56 1.77 5.52
CA GLY A 31 23.95 1.70 4.20
C GLY A 31 24.90 2.02 3.06
N VAL A 32 24.31 2.21 1.89
CA VAL A 32 25.02 2.59 0.67
C VAL A 32 24.19 3.56 -0.17
N SER A 33 24.86 4.30 -1.05
CA SER A 33 24.23 4.99 -2.18
C SER A 33 24.90 4.62 -3.49
N VAL A 34 24.11 4.55 -4.56
CA VAL A 34 24.55 4.15 -5.91
C VAL A 34 23.87 5.06 -6.92
N ASP A 35 24.66 5.66 -7.81
CA ASP A 35 24.15 6.42 -8.96
C ASP A 35 23.46 5.49 -9.96
N PRO A 36 22.49 5.96 -10.75
CA PRO A 36 21.82 5.14 -11.76
C PRO A 36 22.84 4.61 -12.78
N GLY A 37 22.72 3.35 -13.16
CA GLY A 37 23.58 2.74 -14.16
C GLY A 37 23.18 1.30 -14.42
N GLU A 38 23.08 0.94 -15.70
CA GLU A 38 22.74 -0.43 -16.12
C GLU A 38 23.63 -1.47 -15.44
N GLY A 39 23.02 -2.52 -14.91
CA GLY A 39 23.71 -3.55 -14.13
C GLY A 39 24.12 -3.12 -12.71
N GLY A 40 23.64 -1.97 -12.23
CA GLY A 40 23.80 -1.56 -10.84
C GLY A 40 23.10 -2.54 -9.91
N GLU A 41 23.83 -3.12 -8.95
CA GLU A 41 23.30 -4.10 -8.00
C GLU A 41 23.60 -3.71 -6.54
N ILE A 42 22.63 -3.96 -5.66
CA ILE A 42 22.77 -3.81 -4.21
C ILE A 42 22.18 -5.04 -3.52
N THR A 43 23.03 -5.84 -2.91
CA THR A 43 22.61 -7.00 -2.12
C THR A 43 22.37 -6.62 -0.66
N PHE A 44 21.35 -7.21 -0.06
CA PHE A 44 21.09 -7.03 1.37
C PHE A 44 20.77 -8.34 2.08
N GLY A 45 21.11 -8.43 3.36
CA GLY A 45 20.89 -9.61 4.20
C GLY A 45 21.73 -9.58 5.46
N ARG A 46 21.70 -10.65 6.27
CA ARG A 46 22.40 -10.62 7.56
C ARG A 46 23.91 -10.80 7.49
N ASN A 47 24.45 -11.26 6.36
CA ASN A 47 25.87 -11.63 6.27
C ASN A 47 26.73 -10.42 5.86
N ARG A 48 26.99 -9.50 6.80
CA ARG A 48 27.72 -8.23 6.56
C ARG A 48 28.93 -8.34 5.60
N PRO A 49 29.81 -9.36 5.67
CA PRO A 49 30.95 -9.46 4.76
C PRO A 49 30.61 -9.78 3.29
N GLN A 50 29.39 -10.21 3.00
CA GLN A 50 28.96 -10.68 1.67
C GLN A 50 27.74 -9.93 1.13
N VAL A 51 27.35 -8.84 1.78
CA VAL A 51 26.23 -8.00 1.33
C VAL A 51 26.64 -6.54 1.35
N ASP A 52 26.01 -5.75 0.49
CA ASP A 52 26.22 -4.31 0.44
C ASP A 52 25.53 -3.63 1.63
N VAL A 53 24.33 -4.09 2.00
CA VAL A 53 23.55 -3.54 3.13
C VAL A 53 23.19 -4.64 4.12
N CYS A 54 23.64 -4.51 5.37
CA CYS A 54 23.43 -5.53 6.38
C CYS A 54 22.08 -5.37 7.08
N VAL A 55 21.20 -6.35 6.96
CA VAL A 55 19.87 -6.37 7.58
C VAL A 55 19.81 -7.52 8.59
N GLY A 56 19.48 -7.23 9.85
CA GLY A 56 19.30 -8.25 10.89
C GLY A 56 20.52 -9.13 11.14
N GLU A 57 21.70 -8.54 11.28
CA GLU A 57 23.00 -9.23 11.45
C GLU A 57 22.96 -10.39 12.45
N ASN A 58 22.27 -10.19 13.57
CA ASN A 58 22.16 -11.15 14.68
C ASN A 58 20.88 -12.01 14.63
N ASP A 59 20.13 -11.99 13.53
CA ASP A 59 18.84 -12.66 13.42
C ASP A 59 18.89 -13.82 12.42
N LEU A 60 18.86 -15.04 12.95
CA LEU A 60 18.98 -16.26 12.14
C LEU A 60 17.82 -16.51 11.18
N GLN A 61 16.66 -15.86 11.39
CA GLN A 61 15.55 -15.92 10.44
C GLN A 61 15.78 -15.05 9.20
N VAL A 62 16.66 -14.05 9.30
CA VAL A 62 17.08 -13.26 8.14
C VAL A 62 18.10 -14.08 7.35
N SER A 63 17.82 -14.30 6.07
CA SER A 63 18.75 -14.97 5.17
C SER A 63 20.08 -14.22 5.02
N ARG A 64 21.18 -14.96 4.81
CA ARG A 64 22.54 -14.39 4.63
C ARG A 64 22.57 -13.36 3.50
N ARG A 65 21.95 -13.71 2.37
CA ARG A 65 21.52 -12.83 1.28
C ARG A 65 20.01 -12.95 1.24
N HIS A 66 19.30 -11.85 1.48
CA HIS A 66 17.85 -11.80 1.63
C HIS A 66 17.18 -11.17 0.41
N GLY A 67 17.83 -10.21 -0.23
CA GLY A 67 17.32 -9.62 -1.45
C GLY A 67 18.36 -8.87 -2.23
N LEU A 68 17.91 -8.37 -3.37
CA LEU A 68 18.68 -7.66 -4.37
C LEU A 68 17.88 -6.45 -4.83
N LEU A 69 18.56 -5.32 -4.94
CA LEU A 69 18.12 -4.20 -5.76
C LEU A 69 18.93 -4.24 -7.05
N ASN A 70 18.26 -4.16 -8.20
CA ASN A 70 18.91 -4.12 -9.50
C ASN A 70 18.37 -2.95 -10.32
N PHE A 71 19.27 -2.25 -11.00
CA PHE A 71 18.90 -1.21 -11.96
C PHE A 71 18.85 -1.80 -13.36
N THR A 72 17.66 -1.83 -13.96
CA THR A 72 17.40 -2.42 -15.28
C THR A 72 16.26 -1.66 -15.93
N ASP A 73 16.38 -1.41 -17.25
CA ASP A 73 15.36 -0.69 -18.03
C ASP A 73 15.07 0.72 -17.46
N GLY A 74 16.12 1.37 -16.94
CA GLY A 74 16.03 2.74 -16.40
C GLY A 74 15.35 2.85 -15.03
N GLN A 75 15.08 1.74 -14.34
CA GLN A 75 14.43 1.75 -13.03
C GLN A 75 15.09 0.78 -12.04
N TRP A 76 14.98 1.08 -10.75
CA TRP A 76 15.37 0.14 -9.69
C TRP A 76 14.26 -0.86 -9.41
N TRP A 77 14.62 -2.12 -9.28
CA TRP A 77 13.72 -3.22 -8.95
C TRP A 77 14.18 -3.90 -7.67
N VAL A 78 13.24 -4.38 -6.86
CA VAL A 78 13.52 -5.19 -5.67
C VAL A 78 13.11 -6.64 -5.89
N SER A 79 14.03 -7.55 -5.57
CA SER A 79 13.84 -8.99 -5.64
C SER A 79 14.06 -9.64 -4.28
N ASN A 80 13.27 -10.67 -3.95
CA ASN A 80 13.50 -11.50 -2.77
C ASN A 80 14.29 -12.77 -3.12
N THR A 81 15.45 -12.92 -2.51
CA THR A 81 16.31 -14.12 -2.63
C THR A 81 16.35 -14.97 -1.35
N GLY A 82 15.82 -14.43 -0.25
CA GLY A 82 15.78 -15.05 1.07
C GLY A 82 14.59 -15.99 1.26
N GLN A 83 14.55 -16.66 2.40
CA GLN A 83 13.51 -17.64 2.72
C GLN A 83 12.20 -17.01 3.20
N LEU A 84 12.28 -15.87 3.90
CA LEU A 84 11.10 -15.15 4.39
C LEU A 84 10.70 -14.07 3.39
N PRO A 85 9.41 -13.71 3.32
CA PRO A 85 8.95 -12.66 2.43
C PRO A 85 9.39 -11.26 2.92
N ILE A 86 9.59 -10.36 1.97
CA ILE A 86 9.82 -8.94 2.24
C ILE A 86 8.46 -8.24 2.25
N ARG A 87 8.19 -7.42 3.25
CA ARG A 87 6.98 -6.58 3.30
C ARG A 87 7.28 -5.22 2.69
N LEU A 88 6.55 -4.88 1.63
CA LEU A 88 6.53 -3.59 0.97
C LEU A 88 5.39 -2.70 1.53
N PRO A 89 5.32 -1.42 1.14
CA PRO A 89 4.13 -0.59 1.37
C PRO A 89 2.84 -1.27 0.87
N ASN A 90 1.69 -0.77 1.35
CA ASN A 90 0.36 -1.34 1.07
C ASN A 90 0.21 -2.81 1.49
N SER A 91 1.01 -3.26 2.46
CA SER A 91 1.00 -4.64 2.97
C SER A 91 1.28 -5.70 1.89
N ARG A 92 1.93 -5.32 0.78
CA ARG A 92 2.35 -6.28 -0.26
C ARG A 92 3.52 -7.13 0.26
N TRP A 93 3.42 -8.44 0.08
CA TRP A 93 4.49 -9.38 0.37
C TRP A 93 5.19 -9.77 -0.92
N LEU A 94 6.52 -9.64 -0.97
CA LEU A 94 7.35 -10.16 -2.05
C LEU A 94 7.97 -11.47 -1.61
N SER A 95 7.49 -12.58 -2.18
CA SER A 95 7.99 -13.92 -1.88
C SER A 95 9.22 -14.27 -2.70
N ARG A 96 9.97 -15.28 -2.26
CA ARG A 96 11.14 -15.76 -3.00
C ARG A 96 10.72 -16.29 -4.37
N GLY A 97 11.37 -15.79 -5.42
CA GLY A 97 11.12 -16.22 -6.81
C GLY A 97 9.86 -15.64 -7.44
N GLU A 98 9.16 -14.73 -6.76
CA GLU A 98 8.17 -13.86 -7.39
C GLU A 98 8.88 -12.83 -8.28
N GLU A 99 8.15 -12.31 -9.27
CA GLU A 99 8.63 -11.25 -10.16
C GLU A 99 9.12 -10.04 -9.35
N PRO A 100 10.26 -9.42 -9.72
CA PRO A 100 10.76 -8.22 -9.06
C PRO A 100 9.74 -7.08 -9.10
N ILE A 101 9.78 -6.22 -8.08
CA ILE A 101 8.86 -5.09 -7.96
C ILE A 101 9.60 -3.81 -8.30
N PRO A 102 9.06 -2.96 -9.19
CA PRO A 102 9.69 -1.69 -9.50
C PRO A 102 9.57 -0.74 -8.31
N LEU A 103 10.65 -0.01 -8.01
CA LEU A 103 10.69 1.03 -7.00
C LEU A 103 10.34 2.37 -7.65
N SER A 104 9.35 3.05 -7.08
CA SER A 104 9.02 4.43 -7.43
C SER A 104 10.04 5.41 -6.85
N ASP A 105 10.11 6.60 -7.44
CA ASP A 105 10.83 7.73 -6.86
C ASP A 105 10.36 8.03 -5.43
N GLY A 106 11.29 8.47 -4.59
CA GLY A 106 11.06 8.84 -3.21
C GLY A 106 11.33 7.70 -2.21
N TYR A 107 10.81 7.88 -1.00
CA TYR A 107 11.08 7.01 0.14
C TYR A 107 10.20 5.76 0.14
N THR A 108 10.83 4.58 0.23
CA THR A 108 10.15 3.28 0.32
C THR A 108 10.71 2.47 1.50
N PRO A 109 9.94 2.23 2.57
CA PRO A 109 10.35 1.34 3.64
C PRO A 109 10.08 -0.13 3.28
N LEU A 110 11.08 -0.98 3.42
CA LEU A 110 10.95 -2.43 3.33
C LEU A 110 11.16 -3.08 4.69
N PHE A 111 10.40 -4.12 5.00
CA PHE A 111 10.55 -4.86 6.26
C PHE A 111 10.83 -6.33 6.02
N VAL A 112 11.89 -6.83 6.66
CA VAL A 112 12.17 -8.26 6.73
C VAL A 112 11.73 -8.76 8.11
N ARG A 113 10.87 -9.77 8.14
CA ARG A 113 10.49 -10.42 9.41
C ARG A 113 11.65 -11.22 9.97
N GLY A 114 11.87 -11.07 11.26
CA GLY A 114 12.89 -11.75 12.03
C GLY A 114 12.33 -12.53 13.20
N SER A 115 13.24 -13.10 13.99
CA SER A 115 12.94 -13.85 15.20
C SER A 115 12.23 -12.99 16.25
N GLY A 116 11.31 -13.61 17.01
CA GLY A 116 10.64 -12.95 18.13
C GLY A 116 9.67 -11.82 17.72
N ARG A 117 9.09 -11.90 16.52
CA ARG A 117 8.22 -10.86 15.93
C ARG A 117 8.94 -9.53 15.63
N ARG A 118 10.28 -9.53 15.64
CA ARG A 118 11.06 -8.37 15.21
C ARG A 118 10.86 -8.14 13.70
N GLU A 119 10.80 -6.88 13.31
CA GLU A 119 10.88 -6.48 11.90
C GLU A 119 12.15 -5.65 11.70
N HIS A 120 12.92 -6.00 10.69
CA HIS A 120 14.14 -5.29 10.31
C HIS A 120 13.82 -4.34 9.16
N LEU A 121 13.93 -3.04 9.43
CA LEU A 121 13.70 -1.98 8.45
C LEU A 121 14.90 -1.84 7.51
N LEU A 122 14.61 -1.81 6.22
CA LEU A 122 15.49 -1.32 5.15
C LEU A 122 14.81 -0.09 4.54
N GLU A 123 15.41 1.07 4.77
CA GLU A 123 14.98 2.33 4.19
C GLU A 123 15.56 2.45 2.78
N LEU A 124 14.70 2.68 1.79
CA LEU A 124 15.12 2.98 0.43
C LEU A 124 14.70 4.40 0.06
N TYR A 125 15.52 5.07 -0.72
CA TYR A 125 15.17 6.32 -1.36
C TYR A 125 15.68 6.33 -2.80
N VAL A 126 14.79 6.50 -3.78
CA VAL A 126 15.16 6.71 -5.18
C VAL A 126 15.03 8.19 -5.51
N ALA A 127 16.11 8.82 -5.97
CA ALA A 127 16.10 10.23 -6.34
C ALA A 127 15.21 10.45 -7.57
N GLY A 128 14.23 11.34 -7.46
CA GLY A 128 13.37 11.70 -8.58
C GLY A 128 14.09 12.56 -9.64
N PRO A 129 13.36 13.09 -10.64
CA PRO A 129 13.92 13.87 -11.74
C PRO A 129 14.74 15.09 -11.32
N GLU A 130 14.40 15.68 -10.17
CA GLU A 130 15.09 16.84 -9.59
C GLU A 130 16.33 16.46 -8.75
N GLY A 131 16.65 15.16 -8.66
CA GLY A 131 17.89 14.68 -8.03
C GLY A 131 17.92 14.75 -6.49
N GLY A 132 16.77 14.88 -5.83
CA GLY A 132 16.74 15.02 -4.36
C GLY A 132 15.34 14.86 -3.78
N GLN A 133 15.14 15.37 -2.56
CA GLN A 133 13.81 15.47 -1.96
C GLN A 133 12.96 16.53 -2.68
N PRO A 134 11.65 16.28 -2.86
CA PRO A 134 10.73 17.31 -3.33
C PRO A 134 10.83 18.56 -2.46
N VAL A 135 10.80 19.73 -3.11
CA VAL A 135 10.80 21.02 -2.43
C VAL A 135 9.61 21.10 -1.48
N THR A 136 9.86 21.58 -0.26
CA THR A 136 8.81 21.75 0.75
C THR A 136 7.83 22.84 0.33
N ARG A 137 6.54 22.54 0.45
CA ARG A 137 5.43 23.38 -0.02
C ARG A 137 4.48 23.72 1.12
N HIS A 138 5.01 24.34 2.18
CA HIS A 138 4.25 24.64 3.40
C HIS A 138 3.07 25.59 3.14
N ASP A 139 3.23 26.52 2.20
CA ASP A 139 2.22 27.53 1.86
C ASP A 139 1.24 27.05 0.77
N ASP A 140 1.50 25.91 0.13
CA ASP A 140 0.60 25.36 -0.88
C ASP A 140 -0.69 24.86 -0.22
N LEU A 141 -1.82 25.13 -0.86
CA LEU A 141 -3.10 24.60 -0.42
C LEU A 141 -3.08 23.08 -0.43
N THR A 142 -3.57 22.47 0.65
CA THR A 142 -3.79 21.02 0.70
C THR A 142 -4.74 20.61 -0.42
N VAL A 143 -4.25 19.78 -1.34
CA VAL A 143 -5.08 19.23 -2.42
C VAL A 143 -6.06 18.24 -1.80
N PRO A 144 -7.38 18.49 -1.81
CA PRO A 144 -8.34 17.55 -1.25
C PRO A 144 -8.40 16.28 -2.09
N PRO A 145 -8.64 15.10 -1.49
CA PRO A 145 -8.85 13.88 -2.25
C PRO A 145 -10.07 14.01 -3.16
N ARG A 146 -10.07 13.27 -4.27
CA ARG A 146 -11.21 13.24 -5.21
C ARG A 146 -12.37 12.48 -4.58
N ARG A 147 -13.33 13.21 -4.00
CA ARG A 147 -14.56 12.64 -3.45
C ARG A 147 -15.54 12.24 -4.56
N TRP A 148 -16.17 11.08 -4.40
CA TRP A 148 -17.17 10.58 -5.31
C TRP A 148 -18.57 11.01 -4.88
N ARG A 149 -19.40 11.44 -5.85
CA ARG A 149 -20.80 11.77 -5.57
C ARG A 149 -21.60 10.47 -5.39
N LEU A 150 -22.28 10.37 -4.25
CA LEU A 150 -23.21 9.29 -3.92
C LEU A 150 -24.57 9.92 -3.62
N SER A 151 -25.64 9.29 -4.09
CA SER A 151 -27.00 9.61 -3.64
C SER A 151 -27.18 9.23 -2.16
N ALA A 152 -28.27 9.70 -1.53
CA ALA A 152 -28.58 9.32 -0.15
C ALA A 152 -28.78 7.80 -0.01
N GLU A 153 -29.42 7.17 -1.00
CA GLU A 153 -29.60 5.71 -1.05
C GLU A 153 -28.26 4.99 -1.20
N GLU A 154 -27.43 5.39 -2.16
CA GLU A 154 -26.12 4.79 -2.39
C GLU A 154 -25.23 4.91 -1.15
N ARG A 155 -25.22 6.07 -0.50
CA ARG A 155 -24.47 6.30 0.73
C ARG A 155 -24.94 5.37 1.84
N LEU A 156 -26.25 5.28 2.09
CA LEU A 156 -26.78 4.41 3.14
C LEU A 156 -26.42 2.94 2.87
N VAL A 157 -26.62 2.46 1.64
CA VAL A 157 -26.29 1.07 1.26
C VAL A 157 -24.80 0.80 1.46
N LEU A 158 -23.92 1.70 1.03
CA LEU A 158 -22.47 1.49 1.12
C LEU A 158 -21.93 1.63 2.56
N VAL A 159 -22.57 2.44 3.40
CA VAL A 159 -22.25 2.52 4.84
C VAL A 159 -22.59 1.20 5.53
N VAL A 160 -23.77 0.63 5.28
CA VAL A 160 -24.12 -0.71 5.80
C VAL A 160 -23.19 -1.78 5.24
N PHE A 161 -23.02 -1.81 3.91
CA PHE A 161 -22.21 -2.81 3.21
C PHE A 161 -20.74 -2.79 3.67
N GLY A 162 -20.21 -1.60 3.94
CA GLY A 162 -18.83 -1.35 4.34
C GLY A 162 -18.61 -1.03 5.82
N GLN A 163 -19.57 -1.28 6.71
CA GLN A 163 -19.50 -0.82 8.11
C GLN A 163 -18.18 -1.18 8.82
N ARG A 164 -17.63 -2.37 8.55
CA ARG A 164 -16.36 -2.84 9.15
C ARG A 164 -15.15 -2.01 8.75
N TYR A 165 -15.18 -1.38 7.59
CA TYR A 165 -14.13 -0.45 7.15
C TYR A 165 -14.21 0.87 7.91
N LEU A 166 -15.44 1.35 8.16
CA LEU A 166 -15.70 2.59 8.91
C LEU A 166 -15.46 2.43 10.41
N LEU A 167 -15.64 1.21 10.94
CA LEU A 167 -15.29 0.82 12.31
C LEU A 167 -13.80 0.49 12.51
N HIS A 168 -13.00 0.52 11.44
CA HIS A 168 -11.57 0.21 11.45
C HIS A 168 -11.23 -1.18 11.99
N ASP A 169 -12.04 -2.20 11.63
CA ASP A 169 -11.69 -3.60 11.92
C ASP A 169 -10.30 -3.93 11.34
N LEU A 170 -9.54 -4.79 12.03
CA LEU A 170 -8.17 -5.14 11.63
C LEU A 170 -8.07 -5.77 10.24
N ASN A 171 -9.09 -6.54 9.84
CA ASN A 171 -9.18 -7.17 8.51
C ASN A 171 -10.62 -7.03 8.01
N PRO A 172 -11.03 -5.83 7.59
CA PRO A 172 -12.41 -5.57 7.28
C PRO A 172 -12.81 -6.36 6.04
N GLN A 173 -14.02 -6.91 6.07
CA GLN A 173 -14.65 -7.52 4.91
C GLN A 173 -16.02 -6.88 4.72
N PRO A 174 -16.44 -6.60 3.47
CA PRO A 174 -17.81 -6.17 3.20
C PRO A 174 -18.80 -7.18 3.79
N LEU A 175 -19.94 -6.69 4.28
CA LEU A 175 -21.04 -7.57 4.61
C LEU A 175 -21.53 -8.33 3.37
N SER A 176 -22.22 -9.46 3.56
CA SER A 176 -22.92 -10.07 2.46
C SER A 176 -24.08 -9.18 2.00
N ARG A 177 -24.48 -9.31 0.72
CA ARG A 177 -25.64 -8.59 0.18
C ARG A 177 -26.93 -8.89 0.97
N GLN A 178 -27.06 -10.12 1.45
CA GLN A 178 -28.19 -10.54 2.26
C GLN A 178 -28.18 -9.85 3.63
N GLN A 179 -27.05 -9.90 4.34
CA GLN A 179 -26.89 -9.20 5.63
C GLN A 179 -27.14 -7.70 5.50
N THR A 180 -26.66 -7.11 4.40
CA THR A 180 -26.89 -5.69 4.12
C THR A 180 -28.37 -5.39 3.92
N ALA A 181 -29.09 -6.22 3.17
CA ALA A 181 -30.52 -6.06 2.97
C ALA A 181 -31.34 -6.24 4.25
N GLU A 182 -30.94 -7.18 5.12
CA GLU A 182 -31.54 -7.40 6.44
C GLU A 182 -31.42 -6.13 7.31
N VAL A 183 -30.20 -5.60 7.45
CA VAL A 183 -29.96 -4.34 8.18
C VAL A 183 -30.74 -3.16 7.57
N LEU A 184 -30.77 -3.03 6.25
CA LEU A 184 -31.51 -1.95 5.59
C LEU A 184 -33.03 -2.07 5.79
N THR A 185 -33.57 -3.29 5.87
CA THR A 185 -34.99 -3.53 6.16
C THR A 185 -35.33 -3.05 7.57
N GLU A 186 -34.45 -3.28 8.54
CA GLU A 186 -34.62 -2.79 9.91
C GLU A 186 -34.55 -1.26 9.99
N LEU A 187 -33.61 -0.64 9.27
CA LEU A 187 -33.43 0.83 9.25
C LEU A 187 -34.52 1.58 8.48
N ARG A 188 -35.14 0.92 7.48
CA ARG A 188 -36.15 1.49 6.58
C ARG A 188 -37.30 0.50 6.39
N PRO A 189 -38.13 0.25 7.41
CA PRO A 189 -39.18 -0.78 7.36
C PRO A 189 -40.29 -0.50 6.33
N GLY A 190 -40.40 0.75 5.84
CA GLY A 190 -41.31 1.13 4.77
C GLY A 190 -40.78 0.85 3.35
N GLU A 191 -39.53 0.42 3.21
CA GLU A 191 -38.90 0.14 1.93
C GLU A 191 -38.61 -1.36 1.76
N THR A 192 -38.82 -1.87 0.55
CA THR A 192 -38.47 -3.26 0.23
C THR A 192 -36.98 -3.35 -0.11
N TRP A 193 -36.19 -3.86 0.82
CA TRP A 193 -34.77 -4.16 0.62
C TRP A 193 -34.55 -5.64 0.31
N THR A 194 -33.80 -5.91 -0.76
CA THR A 194 -33.44 -7.27 -1.17
C THR A 194 -31.95 -7.33 -1.49
N ALA A 195 -31.35 -8.52 -1.36
CA ALA A 195 -29.95 -8.74 -1.75
C ALA A 195 -29.68 -8.30 -3.20
N ARG A 196 -30.67 -8.44 -4.10
CA ARG A 196 -30.59 -8.00 -5.49
C ARG A 196 -30.59 -6.48 -5.65
N ARG A 197 -31.40 -5.75 -4.88
CA ARG A 197 -31.38 -4.28 -4.88
C ARG A 197 -30.03 -3.75 -4.39
N VAL A 198 -29.51 -4.32 -3.29
CA VAL A 198 -28.16 -4.01 -2.79
C VAL A 198 -27.10 -4.26 -3.86
N GLU A 199 -27.17 -5.41 -4.54
CA GLU A 199 -26.24 -5.74 -5.62
C GLU A 199 -26.25 -4.72 -6.75
N HIS A 200 -27.43 -4.31 -7.23
CA HIS A 200 -27.52 -3.31 -8.29
C HIS A 200 -26.88 -1.98 -7.86
N VAL A 201 -27.16 -1.49 -6.65
CA VAL A 201 -26.55 -0.26 -6.13
C VAL A 201 -25.01 -0.37 -6.10
N VAL A 202 -24.46 -1.48 -5.60
CA VAL A 202 -23.01 -1.70 -5.56
C VAL A 202 -22.41 -1.77 -6.97
N ILE A 203 -23.07 -2.45 -7.92
CA ILE A 203 -22.63 -2.55 -9.31
C ILE A 203 -22.62 -1.18 -9.98
N ASP A 204 -23.68 -0.37 -9.81
CA ASP A 204 -23.83 0.93 -10.45
C ASP A 204 -22.77 1.92 -9.96
N VAL A 205 -22.52 1.94 -8.64
CA VAL A 205 -21.45 2.75 -8.06
C VAL A 205 -20.09 2.28 -8.58
N ARG A 206 -19.83 0.96 -8.57
CA ARG A 206 -18.56 0.41 -9.07
C ARG A 206 -18.32 0.77 -10.55
N ALA A 207 -19.33 0.64 -11.39
CA ALA A 207 -19.25 0.99 -12.80
C ALA A 207 -18.94 2.48 -12.99
N ARG A 208 -19.60 3.35 -12.21
CA ARG A 208 -19.38 4.81 -12.25
C ARG A 208 -17.97 5.20 -11.81
N LEU A 209 -17.46 4.63 -10.72
CA LEU A 209 -16.10 4.89 -10.24
C LEU A 209 -15.04 4.38 -11.23
N SER A 210 -15.27 3.19 -11.80
CA SER A 210 -14.39 2.63 -12.82
C SER A 210 -14.36 3.50 -14.09
N ALA A 211 -15.52 4.00 -14.56
CA ALA A 211 -15.58 4.98 -15.65
C ALA A 211 -14.89 6.30 -15.29
N GLY A 212 -14.83 6.63 -13.99
CA GLY A 212 -14.09 7.77 -13.45
C GLY A 212 -12.57 7.56 -13.35
N GLY A 213 -12.06 6.37 -13.70
CA GLY A 213 -10.64 6.04 -13.72
C GLY A 213 -10.12 5.30 -12.48
N VAL A 214 -10.99 4.80 -11.60
CA VAL A 214 -10.54 3.97 -10.47
C VAL A 214 -10.18 2.57 -10.96
N PHE A 215 -8.94 2.16 -10.67
CA PHE A 215 -8.39 0.85 -11.02
C PHE A 215 -8.82 -0.24 -10.02
N GLY A 216 -8.88 -1.49 -10.48
CA GLY A 216 -9.19 -2.65 -9.65
C GLY A 216 -10.69 -2.84 -9.39
N LEU A 217 -11.54 -2.13 -10.15
CA LEU A 217 -12.99 -2.22 -10.06
C LEU A 217 -13.59 -3.07 -11.18
N ARG A 218 -12.76 -3.53 -12.12
CA ARG A 218 -13.14 -4.48 -13.17
C ARG A 218 -12.43 -5.82 -12.99
N ARG A 219 -13.06 -6.88 -13.47
CA ARG A 219 -12.56 -8.26 -13.33
C ARG A 219 -11.21 -8.43 -14.03
N GLU A 220 -11.05 -7.78 -15.17
CA GLU A 220 -9.82 -7.81 -15.97
C GLU A 220 -8.61 -7.21 -15.23
N GLU A 221 -8.84 -6.35 -14.24
CA GLU A 221 -7.79 -5.58 -13.55
C GLU A 221 -7.24 -6.28 -12.30
N VAL A 222 -7.99 -7.21 -11.70
CA VAL A 222 -7.65 -7.86 -10.42
C VAL A 222 -7.07 -9.27 -10.55
N GLY A 223 -7.14 -9.87 -11.75
CA GLY A 223 -6.73 -11.26 -11.97
C GLY A 223 -7.66 -12.29 -11.30
N GLU A 224 -7.44 -13.56 -11.60
CA GLU A 224 -8.24 -14.67 -11.04
C GLU A 224 -7.51 -15.35 -9.87
N PRO A 225 -8.22 -15.76 -8.80
CA PRO A 225 -9.68 -15.66 -8.61
C PRO A 225 -10.12 -14.29 -8.10
N VAL A 226 -11.14 -13.68 -8.72
CA VAL A 226 -11.65 -12.35 -8.33
C VAL A 226 -12.18 -12.32 -6.89
N GLY A 227 -12.86 -13.37 -6.45
CA GLY A 227 -13.44 -13.47 -5.10
C GLY A 227 -14.24 -12.21 -4.70
N ASN A 228 -13.92 -11.66 -3.53
CA ASN A 228 -14.51 -10.43 -3.01
C ASN A 228 -13.68 -9.17 -3.32
N ALA A 229 -12.61 -9.29 -4.12
CA ALA A 229 -11.62 -8.23 -4.34
C ALA A 229 -12.24 -6.94 -4.90
N LEU A 230 -13.20 -7.04 -5.82
CA LEU A 230 -13.86 -5.86 -6.39
C LEU A 230 -14.63 -5.04 -5.34
N ASN A 231 -15.22 -5.70 -4.34
CA ASN A 231 -15.97 -5.02 -3.29
C ASN A 231 -15.02 -4.44 -2.22
N ASP A 232 -13.94 -5.15 -1.90
CA ASP A 232 -12.87 -4.63 -1.04
C ASP A 232 -12.22 -3.38 -1.66
N ASN A 233 -11.85 -3.44 -2.96
CA ASN A 233 -11.30 -2.30 -3.69
C ASN A 233 -12.26 -1.12 -3.73
N LEU A 234 -13.55 -1.36 -3.99
CA LEU A 234 -14.58 -0.32 -3.97
C LEU A 234 -14.64 0.39 -2.61
N LEU A 235 -14.70 -0.37 -1.51
CA LEU A 235 -14.80 0.21 -0.17
C LEU A 235 -13.51 0.91 0.26
N ARG A 236 -12.34 0.36 -0.10
CA ARG A 236 -11.04 1.03 0.12
C ARG A 236 -10.99 2.37 -0.61
N GLU A 237 -11.37 2.40 -1.88
CA GLU A 237 -11.41 3.65 -2.65
C GLU A 237 -12.33 4.68 -1.97
N LEU A 238 -13.54 4.27 -1.56
CA LEU A 238 -14.50 5.18 -0.93
C LEU A 238 -14.01 5.73 0.41
N VAL A 239 -13.27 4.93 1.20
CA VAL A 239 -12.69 5.38 2.47
C VAL A 239 -11.45 6.25 2.24
N LEU A 240 -10.52 5.82 1.37
CA LEU A 240 -9.29 6.56 1.07
C LEU A 240 -9.56 7.91 0.40
N SER A 241 -10.60 7.98 -0.43
CA SER A 241 -11.07 9.23 -1.04
C SER A 241 -11.84 10.14 -0.07
N THR A 242 -12.07 9.71 1.17
CA THR A 242 -12.94 10.38 2.16
C THR A 242 -14.37 10.57 1.66
N THR A 243 -14.82 9.72 0.73
CA THR A 243 -16.20 9.71 0.26
C THR A 243 -17.14 9.15 1.32
N LEU A 244 -16.69 8.08 1.98
CA LEU A 244 -17.28 7.52 3.19
C LEU A 244 -16.31 7.76 4.35
N VAL A 245 -16.84 8.21 5.47
CA VAL A 245 -16.09 8.53 6.68
C VAL A 245 -16.77 7.92 7.91
N PRO A 246 -16.05 7.67 9.02
CA PRO A 246 -16.65 7.08 10.21
C PRO A 246 -17.91 7.79 10.72
N PRO A 247 -18.04 9.14 10.68
CA PRO A 247 -19.30 9.82 11.02
C PRO A 247 -20.53 9.40 10.20
N ASP A 248 -20.36 8.84 9.00
CA ASP A 248 -21.48 8.32 8.21
C ASP A 248 -22.17 7.12 8.90
N LEU A 249 -21.52 6.46 9.87
CA LEU A 249 -22.15 5.40 10.69
C LEU A 249 -23.36 5.90 11.48
N ALA A 250 -23.48 7.21 11.74
CA ALA A 250 -24.68 7.79 12.36
C ALA A 250 -25.95 7.55 11.52
N LEU A 251 -25.82 7.24 10.22
CA LEU A 251 -26.96 6.81 9.39
C LEU A 251 -27.56 5.47 9.85
N LEU A 252 -26.82 4.68 10.63
CA LEU A 252 -27.26 3.41 11.22
C LEU A 252 -27.94 3.61 12.59
N GLU A 253 -27.71 4.74 13.24
CA GLU A 253 -28.21 5.08 14.58
C GLU A 253 -29.61 5.71 14.55
N ALA A 254 -30.29 5.71 13.39
CA ALA A 254 -31.63 6.28 13.22
C ALA A 254 -32.76 5.49 13.92
N LEU A 255 -32.45 4.85 15.04
CA LEU A 255 -33.36 4.24 16.00
C LEU A 255 -33.27 5.04 17.32
N ASP A 256 -33.86 6.22 17.32
CA ASP A 256 -34.44 6.88 18.51
C ASP A 256 -35.62 7.76 18.07
#